data_AF-A0A7W1DXZ8-F1
#
_entry.id   AF-A0A7W1DXZ8-F1
#
_cell.length_a   1.000
_cell.length_b   1.000
_cell.length_c   1.000
_cell.angle_alpha   90.00
_cell.angle_beta   90.00
_cell.angle_gamma   90.00
#
_symmetry.space_group_name_H-M   'P 1'
#
loop_
_entity.id
_entity.type
_entity.pdbx_description
1 polymer ?
#
loop_
_entity_poly.entity_id
_entity_poly.type
_entity_poly.pdbx_seq_one_letter_code
_entity_poly.pdbx_strand_id
1 'polypeptide(L)'
;QLIREIGSPPDAAGNRQAVDTTDDPASVETEPGFFFGPRDVAVSDEEVYVVDTGNERVQVFAPDGTFKRVWGGYGTGPDQFIEPVGITIDRNGLIWVADSGNARVSVFTPMGEPVQRFTVEAWPAPDPNGARPSFQPYLSFGQNGLLYVTSSQSGSVEVYDRTGNHIESITEVAGDTLQQPIGISPAANGDLLITDTGSNTIYRYTPTAQPPIAVIEEAGGSPVASPVGEASPDEAAPTSVTLPLPTALAGR
;
A
#
# COMPACT_ATOMS: atom_id res chain seq x y z
N GLN A 1 4.25 -31.12 8.17
CA GLN A 1 4.48 -30.64 9.55
C GLN A 1 3.30 -29.76 9.91
N LEU A 2 2.67 -30.01 11.06
CA LEU A 2 1.46 -29.31 11.49
C LEU A 2 1.77 -27.83 11.76
N ILE A 3 1.07 -26.93 11.10
CA ILE A 3 1.02 -25.49 11.40
C ILE A 3 0.49 -25.37 12.83
N ARG A 4 1.23 -24.73 13.74
CA ARG A 4 0.68 -24.37 15.05
C ARG A 4 -0.17 -23.13 14.85
N GLU A 5 -1.48 -23.32 14.93
CA GLU A 5 -2.50 -22.31 14.72
C GLU A 5 -2.46 -21.25 15.82
N ILE A 6 -2.45 -19.97 15.44
CA ILE A 6 -2.67 -18.86 16.36
C ILE A 6 -4.18 -18.61 16.42
N GLY A 7 -4.78 -19.05 17.54
CA GLY A 7 -6.20 -18.89 17.85
C GLY A 7 -6.55 -19.68 19.11
N SER A 8 -7.68 -19.35 19.75
CA SER A 8 -8.21 -20.16 20.85
C SER A 8 -8.44 -21.61 20.38
N PRO A 9 -8.20 -22.61 21.24
CA PRO A 9 -8.43 -24.00 20.88
C PRO A 9 -9.89 -24.23 20.44
N PRO A 10 -10.14 -25.12 19.47
CA PRO A 10 -11.49 -25.41 19.00
C PRO A 10 -12.37 -25.92 20.16
N ASP A 11 -13.66 -25.58 20.12
CA ASP A 11 -14.63 -26.09 21.08
C ASP A 11 -14.85 -27.61 20.92
N ALA A 12 -15.62 -28.20 21.83
CA ALA A 12 -15.93 -29.63 21.80
C ALA A 12 -16.69 -30.09 20.54
N ALA A 13 -17.19 -29.15 19.73
CA ALA A 13 -17.84 -29.42 18.44
C ALA A 13 -16.90 -29.23 17.24
N GLY A 14 -15.63 -28.86 17.46
CA GLY A 14 -14.65 -28.59 16.41
C GLY A 14 -14.80 -27.21 15.76
N ASN A 15 -15.66 -26.34 16.32
CA ASN A 15 -15.80 -24.98 15.85
C ASN A 15 -14.72 -24.11 16.49
N ARG A 16 -14.10 -23.25 15.67
CA ARG A 16 -13.14 -22.25 16.12
C ARG A 16 -13.90 -20.96 16.34
N GLN A 17 -13.89 -20.47 17.58
CA GLN A 17 -14.41 -19.14 17.88
C GLN A 17 -13.27 -18.14 17.63
N ALA A 18 -13.53 -17.10 16.82
CA ALA A 18 -12.85 -15.83 17.05
C ALA A 18 -13.08 -15.49 18.53
N VAL A 19 -12.05 -15.07 19.26
CA VAL A 19 -12.17 -14.83 20.70
C VAL A 19 -13.25 -13.78 20.92
N ASP A 20 -14.42 -14.22 21.39
CA ASP A 20 -15.49 -13.34 21.85
C ASP A 20 -15.11 -12.89 23.27
N THR A 21 -14.51 -11.69 23.34
CA THR A 21 -14.03 -11.07 24.56
C THR A 21 -15.19 -10.44 25.33
N THR A 22 -15.98 -11.26 26.02
CA THR A 22 -17.05 -10.78 26.91
C THR A 22 -16.55 -10.13 28.22
N ASP A 23 -15.22 -10.06 28.43
CA ASP A 23 -14.60 -9.29 29.52
C ASP A 23 -13.69 -8.20 28.90
N ASP A 24 -14.26 -7.00 28.75
CA ASP A 24 -13.65 -5.76 28.23
C ASP A 24 -12.95 -5.87 26.84
N PRO A 25 -13.72 -5.87 25.73
CA PRO A 25 -13.22 -6.08 24.37
C PRO A 25 -12.19 -5.04 23.89
N ALA A 26 -12.10 -3.88 24.54
CA ALA A 26 -11.21 -2.82 24.09
C ALA A 26 -9.72 -3.04 24.45
N SER A 27 -9.42 -3.90 25.43
CA SER A 27 -8.05 -4.04 25.95
C SER A 27 -7.21 -5.10 25.23
N VAL A 28 -7.81 -6.23 24.84
CA VAL A 28 -7.11 -7.38 24.24
C VAL A 28 -6.89 -7.21 22.73
N GLU A 29 -7.81 -6.53 22.03
CA GLU A 29 -7.72 -6.33 20.57
C GLU A 29 -6.54 -5.45 20.15
N THR A 30 -5.91 -4.73 21.08
CA THR A 30 -4.76 -3.85 20.81
C THR A 30 -3.39 -4.51 21.05
N GLU A 31 -3.35 -5.71 21.61
CA GLU A 31 -2.08 -6.42 21.84
C GLU A 31 -1.47 -6.91 20.51
N PRO A 32 -0.13 -7.00 20.40
CA PRO A 32 0.53 -7.61 19.25
C PRO A 32 0.07 -9.07 19.04
N GLY A 33 -0.32 -9.41 17.82
CA GLY A 33 -0.89 -10.71 17.45
C GLY A 33 -2.42 -10.79 17.51
N PHE A 34 -3.10 -9.75 17.99
CA PHE A 34 -4.56 -9.61 17.93
C PHE A 34 -4.96 -8.56 16.89
N PHE A 35 -6.18 -8.68 16.35
CA PHE A 35 -6.65 -7.82 15.27
C PHE A 35 -8.00 -7.19 15.62
N PHE A 36 -8.20 -5.96 15.17
CA PHE A 36 -9.48 -5.28 15.16
C PHE A 36 -9.81 -4.88 13.71
N GLY A 37 -10.69 -5.64 13.06
CA GLY A 37 -11.07 -5.41 11.67
C GLY A 37 -9.91 -5.45 10.68
N PRO A 38 -9.13 -6.56 10.60
CA PRO A 38 -8.09 -6.70 9.59
C PRO A 38 -8.73 -6.75 8.19
N ARG A 39 -8.12 -6.08 7.20
CA ARG A 39 -8.73 -5.96 5.86
C ARG A 39 -7.95 -6.61 4.74
N ASP A 40 -6.64 -6.42 4.69
CA ASP A 40 -5.82 -6.89 3.58
C ASP A 40 -4.50 -7.50 4.06
N VAL A 41 -3.92 -8.34 3.20
CA VAL A 41 -2.71 -9.11 3.48
C VAL A 41 -1.78 -9.11 2.27
N ALA A 42 -0.49 -8.90 2.52
CA ALA A 42 0.56 -9.09 1.54
C ALA A 42 1.57 -10.12 2.05
N VAL A 43 2.07 -10.96 1.15
CA VAL A 43 2.94 -12.09 1.49
C VAL A 43 4.22 -12.01 0.67
N SER A 44 5.35 -12.12 1.38
CA SER A 44 6.67 -12.38 0.81
C SER A 44 7.10 -13.82 1.15
N ASP A 45 8.24 -14.26 0.65
CA ASP A 45 8.77 -15.60 0.97
C ASP A 45 9.05 -15.80 2.47
N GLU A 46 9.33 -14.71 3.20
CA GLU A 46 9.76 -14.76 4.60
C GLU A 46 8.74 -14.19 5.59
N GLU A 47 7.75 -13.42 5.12
CA GLU A 47 6.90 -12.60 6.00
C GLU A 47 5.50 -12.38 5.43
N VAL A 48 4.53 -12.35 6.34
CA VAL A 48 3.12 -12.02 6.09
C VAL A 48 2.82 -10.68 6.76
N TYR A 49 2.34 -9.73 5.98
CA TYR A 49 1.99 -8.38 6.39
C TYR A 49 0.48 -8.24 6.40
N VAL A 50 -0.11 -7.85 7.52
CA VAL A 50 -1.56 -7.71 7.68
C VAL A 50 -1.88 -6.27 8.07
N VAL A 51 -2.79 -5.65 7.33
CA VAL A 51 -3.34 -4.34 7.69
C VAL A 51 -4.45 -4.56 8.72
N ASP A 52 -4.19 -4.11 9.93
CA ASP A 52 -5.08 -4.17 11.08
C ASP A 52 -5.82 -2.83 11.20
N THR A 53 -6.80 -2.63 10.31
CA THR A 53 -7.42 -1.32 10.03
C THR A 53 -8.01 -0.67 11.27
N GLY A 54 -8.74 -1.42 12.09
CA GLY A 54 -9.39 -0.86 13.27
C GLY A 54 -8.39 -0.36 14.32
N ASN A 55 -7.19 -0.97 14.36
CA ASN A 55 -6.08 -0.55 15.21
C ASN A 55 -5.09 0.40 14.51
N GLU A 56 -5.37 0.80 13.26
CA GLU A 56 -4.60 1.79 12.51
C GLU A 56 -3.11 1.41 12.36
N ARG A 57 -2.83 0.12 12.13
CA ARG A 57 -1.47 -0.43 12.15
C ARG A 57 -1.26 -1.54 11.13
N VAL A 58 0.01 -1.84 10.87
CA VAL A 58 0.43 -3.04 10.12
C VAL A 58 1.14 -3.99 11.06
N GLN A 59 0.72 -5.25 11.05
CA GLN A 59 1.36 -6.32 11.81
C GLN A 59 2.07 -7.30 10.87
N VAL A 60 3.22 -7.79 11.31
CA VAL A 60 4.05 -8.70 10.51
C VAL A 60 4.31 -9.99 11.25
N PHE A 61 4.17 -11.08 10.51
CA PHE A 61 4.28 -12.44 10.98
C PHE A 61 5.27 -13.23 10.13
N ALA A 62 5.84 -14.29 10.69
CA ALA A 62 6.48 -15.33 9.92
C ALA A 62 5.42 -16.18 9.18
N PRO A 63 5.79 -16.97 8.15
CA PRO A 63 4.83 -17.79 7.40
C PRO A 63 4.15 -18.87 8.24
N ASP A 64 4.73 -19.22 9.40
CA ASP A 64 4.13 -20.12 10.38
C ASP A 64 3.13 -19.43 11.34
N GLY A 65 2.90 -18.12 11.14
CA GLY A 65 2.00 -17.29 11.95
C GLY A 65 2.70 -16.59 13.12
N THR A 66 3.96 -16.87 13.44
CA THR A 66 4.64 -16.25 14.59
C THR A 66 4.73 -14.73 14.44
N PHE A 67 4.22 -13.96 15.41
CA PHE A 67 4.33 -12.49 15.42
C PHE A 67 5.81 -12.06 15.42
N LYS A 68 6.15 -11.09 14.55
CA LYS A 68 7.50 -10.54 14.42
C LYS A 68 7.56 -9.09 14.90
N ARG A 69 6.72 -8.21 14.33
CA ARG A 69 6.74 -6.77 14.60
C ARG A 69 5.42 -6.10 14.21
N VAL A 70 5.29 -4.85 14.64
CA VAL A 70 4.15 -3.97 14.36
C VAL A 70 4.67 -2.54 14.21
N TRP A 71 4.04 -1.76 13.32
CA TRP A 71 4.20 -0.31 13.25
C TRP A 71 2.87 0.33 12.85
N GLY A 72 2.76 1.63 13.05
CA GLY A 72 1.51 2.35 12.86
C GLY A 72 0.98 2.97 14.14
N GLY A 73 -0.24 3.47 14.04
CA GLY A 73 -0.96 4.19 15.07
C GLY A 73 -1.86 5.23 14.41
N TYR A 74 -2.96 5.57 15.08
CA TYR A 74 -3.89 6.58 14.57
C TYR A 74 -3.18 7.94 14.39
N GLY A 75 -3.29 8.52 13.20
CA GLY A 75 -2.85 9.90 12.92
C GLY A 75 -2.39 10.15 11.49
N THR A 76 -1.84 11.35 11.27
CA THR A 76 -1.45 11.87 9.94
C THR A 76 0.07 11.89 9.74
N GLY A 77 0.84 11.52 10.77
CA GLY A 77 2.29 11.45 10.78
C GLY A 77 2.88 10.49 9.71
N PRO A 78 4.22 10.51 9.53
CA PRO A 78 4.90 9.67 8.54
C PRO A 78 4.72 8.16 8.76
N ASP A 79 4.55 7.74 10.01
CA ASP A 79 4.38 6.36 10.47
C ASP A 79 2.99 6.08 11.04
N GLN A 80 2.03 6.98 10.80
CA GLN A 80 0.67 6.90 11.31
C GLN A 80 -0.33 6.71 10.16
N PHE A 81 -1.49 6.15 10.49
CA PHE A 81 -2.57 5.85 9.55
C PHE A 81 -3.92 6.37 10.03
N ILE A 82 -4.83 6.56 9.09
CA ILE A 82 -6.27 6.69 9.34
C ILE A 82 -6.99 5.79 8.34
N GLU A 83 -7.66 4.75 8.82
CA GLU A 83 -8.28 3.69 8.04
C GLU A 83 -7.35 3.14 6.94
N PRO A 84 -6.22 2.49 7.29
CA PRO A 84 -5.42 1.79 6.30
C PRO A 84 -6.21 0.57 5.80
N VAL A 85 -6.22 0.31 4.49
CA VAL A 85 -7.02 -0.76 3.88
C VAL A 85 -6.16 -1.72 3.08
N GLY A 86 -5.85 -1.38 1.83
CA GLY A 86 -5.04 -2.22 0.95
C GLY A 86 -3.56 -2.22 1.31
N ILE A 87 -2.88 -3.35 1.04
CA ILE A 87 -1.43 -3.49 1.18
C ILE A 87 -0.83 -4.27 0.01
N THR A 88 0.31 -3.84 -0.49
CA THR A 88 1.09 -4.60 -1.47
C THR A 88 2.59 -4.46 -1.22
N ILE A 89 3.37 -5.37 -1.82
CA ILE A 89 4.84 -5.38 -1.73
C ILE A 89 5.39 -5.14 -3.13
N ASP A 90 6.26 -4.15 -3.28
CA ASP A 90 6.94 -3.92 -4.54
C ASP A 90 8.10 -4.90 -4.74
N ARG A 91 8.65 -4.98 -5.97
CA ARG A 91 9.77 -5.89 -6.26
C ARG A 91 11.05 -5.62 -5.45
N ASN A 92 11.17 -4.46 -4.81
CA ASN A 92 12.31 -4.08 -3.98
C ASN A 92 12.05 -4.42 -2.49
N GLY A 93 10.89 -5.01 -2.17
CA GLY A 93 10.48 -5.35 -0.81
C GLY A 93 9.86 -4.18 -0.04
N LEU A 94 9.59 -3.04 -0.68
CA LEU A 94 8.91 -1.92 -0.02
C LEU A 94 7.42 -2.24 0.16
N ILE A 95 6.88 -1.80 1.28
CA ILE A 95 5.49 -2.05 1.69
C ILE A 95 4.66 -0.81 1.38
N TRP A 96 3.62 -0.97 0.57
CA TRP A 96 2.77 0.12 0.13
C TRP A 96 1.38 -0.09 0.72
N VAL A 97 0.87 0.92 1.42
CA VAL A 97 -0.39 0.85 2.17
C VAL A 97 -1.32 1.95 1.68
N ALA A 98 -2.57 1.59 1.36
CA ALA A 98 -3.63 2.56 1.10
C ALA A 98 -4.13 3.11 2.43
N ASP A 99 -3.77 4.35 2.73
CA ASP A 99 -4.11 5.07 3.96
C ASP A 99 -5.31 5.97 3.67
N SER A 100 -6.49 5.35 3.61
CA SER A 100 -7.67 5.90 2.94
C SER A 100 -8.24 7.15 3.62
N GLY A 101 -8.20 7.23 4.96
CA GLY A 101 -8.62 8.40 5.72
C GLY A 101 -7.64 9.56 5.60
N ASN A 102 -6.38 9.30 5.23
CA ASN A 102 -5.40 10.32 4.88
C ASN A 102 -5.34 10.63 3.37
N ALA A 103 -6.24 10.03 2.56
CA ALA A 103 -6.32 10.22 1.11
C ALA A 103 -4.99 9.96 0.36
N ARG A 104 -4.18 9.00 0.83
CA ARG A 104 -2.80 8.81 0.34
C ARG A 104 -2.39 7.34 0.28
N VAL A 105 -1.36 7.08 -0.52
CA VAL A 105 -0.57 5.86 -0.40
C VAL A 105 0.68 6.17 0.43
N SER A 106 0.94 5.36 1.46
CA SER A 106 2.11 5.44 2.33
C SER A 106 3.04 4.26 2.07
N VAL A 107 4.34 4.52 1.97
CA VAL A 107 5.36 3.53 1.60
C VAL A 107 6.39 3.38 2.71
N PHE A 108 6.71 2.14 3.05
CA PHE A 108 7.59 1.78 4.15
C PHE A 108 8.67 0.78 3.72
N THR A 109 9.77 0.75 4.45
CA THR A 109 10.70 -0.38 4.43
C THR A 109 10.03 -1.62 5.03
N PRO A 110 10.57 -2.83 4.82
CA PRO A 110 10.11 -4.03 5.53
C PRO A 110 10.04 -3.82 7.05
N MET A 111 10.94 -3.02 7.63
CA MET A 111 11.00 -2.78 9.08
C MET A 111 9.98 -1.74 9.58
N GLY A 112 9.13 -1.21 8.70
CA GLY A 112 8.10 -0.23 9.06
C GLY A 112 8.61 1.22 9.10
N GLU A 113 9.81 1.49 8.56
CA GLU A 113 10.34 2.85 8.50
C GLU A 113 9.72 3.60 7.30
N PRO A 114 9.21 4.83 7.47
CA PRO A 114 8.63 5.60 6.38
C PRO A 114 9.65 5.90 5.26
N VAL A 115 9.25 5.70 4.02
CA VAL A 115 10.07 5.97 2.82
C VAL A 115 9.49 7.15 2.03
N GLN A 116 8.21 7.09 1.68
CA GLN A 116 7.53 8.14 0.93
C GLN A 116 6.00 8.05 1.12
N ARG A 117 5.30 9.08 0.64
CA ARG A 117 3.83 9.10 0.54
C ARG A 117 3.39 10.08 -0.53
N PHE A 118 2.26 9.80 -1.16
CA PHE A 118 1.66 10.69 -2.16
C PHE A 118 0.14 10.64 -2.10
N THR A 119 -0.49 11.77 -2.41
CA THR A 119 -1.95 11.92 -2.44
C THR A 119 -2.53 11.14 -3.60
N VAL A 120 -3.66 10.47 -3.36
CA VAL A 120 -4.50 9.91 -4.41
C VAL A 120 -5.65 10.86 -4.65
N GLU A 121 -5.53 11.73 -5.64
CA GLU A 121 -6.48 12.83 -5.92
C GLU A 121 -7.92 12.34 -6.18
N ALA A 122 -8.09 11.11 -6.66
CA ALA A 122 -9.40 10.51 -6.88
C ALA A 122 -10.12 10.10 -5.58
N TRP A 123 -9.40 10.01 -4.46
CA TRP A 123 -9.98 9.72 -3.16
C TRP A 123 -10.49 10.99 -2.49
N PRO A 124 -11.55 10.91 -1.65
CA PRO A 124 -12.00 12.06 -0.87
C PRO A 124 -10.89 12.60 0.01
N ALA A 125 -10.82 13.92 0.11
CA ALA A 125 -9.95 14.59 1.05
C ALA A 125 -10.25 14.14 2.51
N PRO A 126 -9.25 14.14 3.40
CA PRO A 126 -9.44 13.80 4.81
C PRO A 126 -10.55 14.63 5.45
N ASP A 127 -11.45 13.98 6.18
CA ASP A 127 -12.52 14.69 6.89
C ASP A 127 -11.92 15.48 8.06
N PRO A 128 -12.15 16.81 8.15
CA PRO A 128 -11.56 17.65 9.19
C PRO A 128 -12.05 17.33 10.60
N ASN A 129 -13.17 16.61 10.73
CA ASN A 129 -13.73 16.14 11.99
C ASN A 129 -13.36 14.68 12.29
N GLY A 130 -12.50 14.06 11.47
CA GLY A 130 -12.03 12.69 11.66
C GLY A 130 -13.06 11.61 11.30
N ALA A 131 -14.07 11.94 10.49
CA ALA A 131 -14.98 10.92 9.98
C ALA A 131 -14.23 9.91 9.10
N ARG A 132 -14.49 8.62 9.33
CA ARG A 132 -13.89 7.53 8.55
C ARG A 132 -14.51 7.47 7.15
N PRO A 133 -13.71 7.30 6.09
CA PRO A 133 -14.23 7.19 4.74
C PRO A 133 -15.17 5.98 4.58
N SER A 134 -16.23 6.15 3.79
CA SER A 134 -17.18 5.06 3.45
C SER A 134 -16.70 4.14 2.32
N PHE A 135 -15.48 4.33 1.84
CA PHE A 135 -14.87 3.55 0.76
C PHE A 135 -13.61 2.83 1.24
N GLN A 136 -13.26 1.74 0.56
CA GLN A 136 -12.21 0.82 0.98
C GLN A 136 -11.33 0.50 -0.22
N PRO A 137 -10.25 1.27 -0.45
CA PRO A 137 -9.42 1.08 -1.63
C PRO A 137 -8.37 -0.02 -1.43
N TYR A 138 -8.10 -0.75 -2.51
CA TYR A 138 -7.07 -1.78 -2.59
C TYR A 138 -6.06 -1.39 -3.66
N LEU A 139 -4.87 -1.97 -3.59
CA LEU A 139 -3.79 -1.64 -4.50
C LEU A 139 -2.97 -2.87 -4.89
N SER A 140 -2.45 -2.87 -6.12
CA SER A 140 -1.59 -3.92 -6.62
C SER A 140 -0.62 -3.37 -7.66
N PHE A 141 0.59 -3.92 -7.69
CA PHE A 141 1.48 -3.71 -8.84
C PHE A 141 1.05 -4.56 -10.03
N GLY A 142 1.10 -3.99 -11.22
CA GLY A 142 1.09 -4.73 -12.47
C GLY A 142 2.48 -5.26 -12.81
N GLN A 143 2.57 -6.22 -13.75
CA GLN A 143 3.87 -6.72 -14.23
C GLN A 143 4.71 -5.65 -14.95
N ASN A 144 4.06 -4.58 -15.44
CA ASN A 144 4.72 -3.38 -15.98
C ASN A 144 5.41 -2.52 -14.90
N GLY A 145 5.23 -2.84 -13.62
CA GLY A 145 5.85 -2.14 -12.50
C GLY A 145 5.14 -0.85 -12.07
N LEU A 146 3.98 -0.55 -12.66
CA LEU A 146 3.08 0.52 -12.23
C LEU A 146 2.19 0.04 -11.08
N LEU A 147 1.82 0.98 -10.21
CA LEU A 147 0.88 0.77 -9.12
C LEU A 147 -0.53 1.06 -9.62
N TYR A 148 -1.46 0.15 -9.33
CA TYR A 148 -2.88 0.31 -9.61
C TYR A 148 -3.63 0.40 -8.30
N VAL A 149 -4.48 1.40 -8.18
CA VAL A 149 -5.17 1.76 -6.93
C VAL A 149 -6.66 1.93 -7.22
N THR A 150 -7.52 1.17 -6.54
CA THR A 150 -8.96 1.27 -6.78
C THR A 150 -9.54 2.53 -6.14
N SER A 151 -10.52 3.12 -6.82
CA SER A 151 -11.29 4.26 -6.34
C SER A 151 -12.77 4.05 -6.63
N SER A 152 -13.45 3.36 -5.71
CA SER A 152 -14.86 2.95 -5.88
C SER A 152 -15.83 4.12 -5.97
N GLN A 153 -15.49 5.28 -5.40
CA GLN A 153 -16.34 6.48 -5.47
C GLN A 153 -16.30 7.19 -6.81
N SER A 154 -15.15 7.19 -7.47
CA SER A 154 -14.98 7.77 -8.80
C SER A 154 -15.29 6.77 -9.92
N GLY A 155 -15.54 5.50 -9.60
CA GLY A 155 -15.74 4.46 -10.61
C GLY A 155 -14.48 4.24 -11.43
N SER A 156 -13.30 4.24 -10.79
CA SER A 156 -12.02 4.17 -11.51
C SER A 156 -10.96 3.34 -10.81
N VAL A 157 -9.95 2.95 -11.58
CA VAL A 157 -8.65 2.49 -11.08
C VAL A 157 -7.60 3.52 -11.47
N GLU A 158 -6.95 4.11 -10.49
CA GLU A 158 -5.89 5.09 -10.68
C GLU A 158 -4.53 4.39 -10.82
N VAL A 159 -3.75 4.84 -11.80
CA VAL A 159 -2.45 4.25 -12.14
C VAL A 159 -1.35 5.25 -11.78
N TYR A 160 -0.35 4.78 -11.04
CA TYR A 160 0.79 5.58 -10.59
C TYR A 160 2.11 4.92 -10.93
N ASP A 161 3.14 5.73 -11.14
CA ASP A 161 4.52 5.25 -11.09
C ASP A 161 5.01 5.05 -9.64
N ARG A 162 6.23 4.54 -9.49
CA ARG A 162 6.82 4.24 -8.17
C ARG A 162 7.25 5.47 -7.38
N THR A 163 7.24 6.65 -7.99
CA THR A 163 7.53 7.91 -7.31
C THR A 163 6.26 8.63 -6.86
N GLY A 164 5.08 8.09 -7.21
CA GLY A 164 3.79 8.67 -6.88
C GLY A 164 3.23 9.61 -7.94
N ASN A 165 3.81 9.65 -9.15
CA ASN A 165 3.22 10.42 -10.24
C ASN A 165 2.04 9.64 -10.82
N HIS A 166 0.92 10.34 -11.00
CA HIS A 166 -0.25 9.80 -11.69
C HIS A 166 0.04 9.61 -13.19
N ILE A 167 -0.38 8.48 -13.74
CA ILE A 167 -0.18 8.08 -15.13
C ILE A 167 -1.49 8.13 -15.91
N GLU A 168 -2.53 7.45 -15.41
CA GLU A 168 -3.85 7.42 -16.03
C GLU A 168 -4.94 7.00 -15.02
N SER A 169 -6.19 7.23 -15.41
CA SER A 169 -7.38 6.72 -14.70
C SER A 169 -8.13 5.77 -15.62
N ILE A 170 -8.28 4.51 -15.21
CA ILE A 170 -9.03 3.50 -15.94
C ILE A 170 -10.48 3.56 -15.46
N THR A 171 -11.39 3.97 -16.33
CA THR A 171 -12.83 4.05 -16.04
C THR A 171 -13.66 3.05 -16.85
N GLU A 172 -13.07 2.43 -17.87
CA GLU A 172 -13.74 1.47 -18.76
C GLU A 172 -12.85 0.23 -18.98
N VAL A 173 -13.44 -0.95 -18.87
CA VAL A 173 -12.77 -2.23 -19.15
C VAL A 173 -13.67 -3.08 -20.03
N ALA A 174 -13.13 -3.53 -21.17
CA ALA A 174 -13.87 -4.35 -22.15
C ALA A 174 -15.17 -3.74 -22.70
N GLY A 175 -15.28 -2.41 -22.70
CA GLY A 175 -16.49 -1.69 -23.16
C GLY A 175 -17.47 -1.33 -22.04
N ASP A 176 -17.22 -1.79 -20.81
CA ASP A 176 -18.07 -1.53 -19.65
C ASP A 176 -17.44 -0.48 -18.74
N THR A 177 -18.24 0.52 -18.34
CA THR A 177 -17.83 1.53 -17.37
C THR A 177 -17.82 0.96 -15.96
N LEU A 178 -16.69 1.08 -15.27
CA LEU A 178 -16.55 0.68 -13.87
C LEU A 178 -17.51 1.49 -12.98
N GLN A 179 -18.21 0.81 -12.08
CA GLN A 179 -19.20 1.43 -11.20
C GLN A 179 -18.64 1.62 -9.78
N GLN A 180 -18.20 0.54 -9.16
CA GLN A 180 -17.56 0.53 -7.83
C GLN A 180 -16.44 -0.52 -7.79
N PRO A 181 -15.30 -0.28 -8.45
CA PRO A 181 -14.14 -1.15 -8.35
C PRO A 181 -13.61 -1.14 -6.90
N ILE A 182 -13.48 -2.32 -6.28
CA ILE A 182 -12.99 -2.49 -4.91
C ILE A 182 -11.68 -3.24 -4.90
N GLY A 183 -11.68 -4.51 -5.28
CA GLY A 183 -10.49 -5.37 -5.23
C GLY A 183 -9.70 -5.30 -6.52
N ILE A 184 -8.38 -5.43 -6.40
CA ILE A 184 -7.47 -5.53 -7.55
C ILE A 184 -6.35 -6.52 -7.24
N SER A 185 -6.02 -7.41 -8.17
CA SER A 185 -5.01 -8.46 -7.96
C SER A 185 -4.33 -8.85 -9.28
N PRO A 186 -3.04 -9.20 -9.27
CA PRO A 186 -2.36 -9.60 -10.49
C PRO A 186 -2.71 -11.04 -10.88
N ALA A 187 -2.95 -11.26 -12.17
CA ALA A 187 -3.07 -12.57 -12.75
C ALA A 187 -1.70 -13.08 -13.26
N ALA A 188 -1.53 -14.40 -13.32
CA ALA A 188 -0.27 -15.02 -13.73
C ALA A 188 0.20 -14.64 -15.14
N ASN A 189 -0.72 -14.24 -16.02
CA ASN A 189 -0.45 -13.84 -17.40
C ASN A 189 -0.09 -12.35 -17.56
N GLY A 190 -0.01 -11.59 -16.46
CA GLY A 190 0.30 -10.15 -16.48
C GLY A 190 -0.92 -9.23 -16.54
N ASP A 191 -2.12 -9.78 -16.66
CA ASP A 191 -3.35 -9.01 -16.48
C ASP A 191 -3.59 -8.67 -15.00
N LEU A 192 -4.54 -7.77 -14.77
CA LEU A 192 -5.11 -7.49 -13.46
C LEU A 192 -6.56 -7.97 -13.43
N LEU A 193 -6.97 -8.58 -12.31
CA LEU A 193 -8.35 -8.87 -11.99
C LEU A 193 -8.89 -7.73 -11.14
N ILE A 194 -9.96 -7.09 -11.59
CA ILE A 194 -10.62 -5.98 -10.89
C ILE A 194 -12.02 -6.46 -10.49
N THR A 195 -12.32 -6.46 -9.20
CA THR A 195 -13.67 -6.76 -8.72
C THR A 195 -14.46 -5.46 -8.62
N ASP A 196 -15.60 -5.39 -9.30
CA ASP A 196 -16.51 -4.26 -9.28
C ASP A 196 -17.85 -4.68 -8.67
N THR A 197 -18.13 -4.19 -7.47
CA THR A 197 -19.35 -4.52 -6.73
C THR A 197 -20.57 -3.78 -7.24
N GLY A 198 -20.39 -2.65 -7.92
CA GLY A 198 -21.48 -1.88 -8.50
C GLY A 198 -22.05 -2.58 -9.73
N SER A 199 -21.21 -3.28 -10.49
CA SER A 199 -21.61 -4.08 -11.65
C SER A 199 -21.66 -5.59 -11.39
N ASN A 200 -21.38 -6.05 -10.16
CA ASN A 200 -21.32 -7.48 -9.78
C ASN A 200 -20.42 -8.32 -10.71
N THR A 201 -19.31 -7.74 -11.16
CA THR A 201 -18.47 -8.31 -12.22
C THR A 201 -17.00 -8.32 -11.83
N ILE A 202 -16.28 -9.35 -12.28
CA ILE A 202 -14.81 -9.39 -12.22
C ILE A 202 -14.30 -9.11 -13.63
N TYR A 203 -13.66 -7.97 -13.80
CA TYR A 203 -13.02 -7.60 -15.06
C TYR A 203 -11.60 -8.13 -15.11
N ARG A 204 -11.17 -8.54 -16.31
CA ARG A 204 -9.77 -8.80 -16.60
C ARG A 204 -9.25 -7.66 -17.46
N TYR A 205 -8.32 -6.91 -16.91
CA TYR A 205 -7.70 -5.76 -17.56
C TYR A 205 -6.25 -6.09 -17.93
N THR A 206 -5.88 -5.84 -19.19
CA THR A 206 -4.49 -5.99 -19.65
C THR A 206 -3.81 -4.61 -19.61
N PRO A 207 -2.81 -4.41 -18.72
CA PRO A 207 -2.03 -3.18 -18.67
C PRO A 207 -1.42 -2.80 -20.01
N THR A 208 -1.67 -1.57 -20.47
CA THR A 208 -1.07 -1.02 -21.69
C THR A 208 -0.05 0.07 -21.40
N ALA A 209 -0.26 0.87 -20.33
CA ALA A 209 0.68 1.88 -19.90
C ALA A 209 2.05 1.29 -19.53
N GLN A 210 3.09 2.07 -19.87
CA GLN A 210 4.48 1.77 -19.53
C GLN A 210 4.98 2.77 -18.48
N PRO A 211 5.89 2.36 -17.59
CA PRO A 211 6.52 3.31 -16.68
C PRO A 211 7.26 4.40 -17.47
N PRO A 212 7.35 5.62 -16.94
CA PRO A 212 8.16 6.68 -17.55
C PRO A 212 9.59 6.16 -17.81
N ILE A 213 10.11 6.42 -19.01
CA ILE A 213 11.50 6.10 -19.33
C ILE A 213 12.38 6.93 -18.41
N ALA A 214 13.22 6.28 -17.61
CA ALA A 214 14.25 6.97 -16.86
C ALA A 214 15.20 7.63 -17.86
N VAL A 215 15.12 8.95 -18.01
CA VAL A 215 16.13 9.72 -18.75
C VAL A 215 17.38 9.66 -17.91
N ILE A 216 18.35 8.85 -18.33
CA ILE A 216 19.68 8.85 -17.75
C ILE A 216 20.33 10.13 -18.28
N GLU A 217 20.31 11.21 -17.48
CA GLU A 217 21.22 12.32 -17.75
C GLU A 217 22.64 11.81 -17.49
N GLU A 218 23.31 11.40 -18.56
CA GLU A 218 24.75 11.16 -18.57
C GLU A 218 25.43 12.41 -17.97
N ALA A 219 26.07 12.24 -16.82
CA ALA A 219 26.85 13.27 -16.15
C ALA A 219 28.06 13.66 -17.02
N GLY A 220 27.81 14.48 -18.05
CA GLY A 220 28.75 14.85 -19.09
C GLY A 220 28.78 16.36 -19.29
N GLY A 221 29.21 17.11 -18.29
CA GLY A 221 29.43 18.55 -18.41
C GLY A 221 30.16 19.12 -17.20
N SER A 222 31.48 19.23 -17.28
CA SER A 222 32.29 19.96 -16.29
C SER A 222 31.77 21.38 -16.08
N PRO A 223 31.67 21.87 -14.84
CA PRO A 223 31.28 23.26 -14.61
C PRO A 223 32.45 24.19 -14.96
N VAL A 224 32.24 25.05 -15.95
CA VAL A 224 33.10 26.21 -16.17
C VAL A 224 32.78 27.21 -15.06
N ALA A 225 33.71 27.36 -14.11
CA ALA A 225 33.63 28.35 -13.05
C ALA A 225 33.92 29.76 -13.59
N SER A 226 33.11 30.75 -13.19
CA SER A 226 33.45 32.18 -13.12
C SER A 226 32.41 32.95 -12.27
N PRO A 227 32.75 34.11 -11.68
CA PRO A 227 32.74 34.23 -10.22
C PRO A 227 31.65 35.12 -9.61
N VAL A 228 31.32 34.78 -8.36
CA VAL A 228 30.98 35.60 -7.17
C VAL A 228 30.16 36.88 -7.38
N GLY A 229 28.93 36.86 -6.83
CA GLY A 229 28.19 38.03 -6.35
C GLY A 229 27.39 37.64 -5.11
N GLU A 230 27.68 38.27 -3.98
CA GLU A 230 27.09 38.05 -2.65
C GLU A 230 25.60 38.42 -2.58
N ALA A 231 24.79 37.63 -1.84
CA ALA A 231 23.84 38.14 -0.82
C ALA A 231 23.07 37.02 -0.08
N SER A 232 23.30 36.96 1.24
CA SER A 232 22.40 36.68 2.38
C SER A 232 21.79 35.28 2.65
N PRO A 233 21.61 34.90 3.95
CA PRO A 233 21.25 33.56 4.38
C PRO A 233 19.81 33.46 4.91
N ASP A 234 18.93 32.72 4.25
CA ASP A 234 17.86 31.94 4.90
C ASP A 234 17.06 31.21 3.83
N GLU A 235 17.38 29.94 3.58
CA GLU A 235 16.42 28.93 3.14
C GLU A 235 17.08 27.55 3.23
N ALA A 236 16.66 26.74 4.19
CA ALA A 236 17.03 25.34 4.24
C ALA A 236 16.33 24.62 3.07
N ALA A 237 17.06 24.44 1.98
CA ALA A 237 16.64 23.57 0.87
C ALA A 237 16.52 22.11 1.36
N PRO A 238 15.55 21.32 0.84
CA PRO A 238 15.43 19.92 1.21
C PRO A 238 16.65 19.12 0.74
N THR A 239 17.24 18.38 1.66
CA THR A 239 18.30 17.41 1.39
C THR A 239 17.72 16.24 0.59
N SER A 240 18.08 16.16 -0.69
CA SER A 240 17.81 14.99 -1.52
C SER A 240 18.68 13.82 -1.05
N VAL A 241 18.04 12.75 -0.58
CA VAL A 241 18.72 11.48 -0.31
C VAL A 241 18.67 10.66 -1.60
N THR A 242 19.82 10.51 -2.26
CA THR A 242 19.99 9.60 -3.39
C THR A 242 20.10 8.16 -2.87
N LEU A 243 19.12 7.31 -3.20
CA LEU A 243 19.22 5.87 -2.97
C LEU A 243 20.10 5.22 -4.06
N PRO A 244 20.92 4.20 -3.73
CA PRO A 244 21.75 3.52 -4.72
C PRO A 244 20.89 2.69 -5.71
N LEU A 245 21.29 2.73 -6.99
CA LEU A 245 20.70 1.98 -8.09
C LEU A 245 20.85 0.45 -7.89
N PRO A 246 19.89 -0.37 -8.38
CA PRO A 246 20.07 -1.82 -8.39
C PRO A 246 21.17 -2.21 -9.37
N THR A 247 22.14 -3.00 -8.90
CA THR A 247 23.14 -3.63 -9.77
C THR A 247 22.42 -4.68 -10.62
N ALA A 248 22.45 -4.52 -11.93
CA ALA A 248 21.96 -5.54 -12.85
C ALA A 248 22.76 -6.84 -12.62
N LEU A 249 22.08 -7.90 -12.19
CA LEU A 249 22.65 -9.25 -12.28
C LEU A 249 22.72 -9.61 -13.77
N ALA A 250 23.92 -9.50 -14.34
CA ALA A 250 24.27 -10.16 -15.57
C ALA A 250 24.22 -11.68 -15.35
N GLY A 251 23.52 -12.38 -16.24
CA GLY A 251 23.27 -13.81 -16.13
C GLY A 251 24.52 -14.70 -16.17
N ARG A 252 24.29 -15.93 -15.73
CA ARG A 252 24.89 -17.16 -16.26
C ARG A 252 23.84 -18.26 -16.21
#